data_AF-A0A7J9QTB9-F1
#
_entry.id   AF-A0A7J9QTB9-F1
#
_cell.length_a   1.000
_cell.length_b   1.000
_cell.length_c   1.000
_cell.angle_alpha   90.00
_cell.angle_beta   90.00
_cell.angle_gamma   90.00
#
_symmetry.space_group_name_H-M   'P 1'
#
loop_
_entity.id
_entity.type
_entity.pdbx_description
1 polymer ?
#
loop_
_entity_poly.entity_id
_entity_poly.type
_entity_poly.pdbx_seq_one_letter_code
_entity_poly.pdbx_strand_id
1 'polypeptide(L)'
;MAIQFFAPTDNNTAQLDLQEKCEKIAAEGFKIQVKYSEIDFDKMPAEDANALQYLDDLWINDCVSKLSPETLFNIAQKVERDYYSGE
;
A
#
# COMPACT_ATOMS: atom_id res chain seq x y z
N MET A 1 45.26 -4.25 -7.34
CA MET A 1 44.22 -3.32 -6.81
C MET A 1 42.96 -4.14 -6.61
N ALA A 2 42.54 -4.34 -5.36
CA ALA A 2 41.26 -4.95 -5.07
C ALA A 2 40.19 -3.85 -5.05
N ILE A 3 39.22 -3.91 -5.96
CA ILE A 3 38.03 -3.06 -5.90
C ILE A 3 37.13 -3.68 -4.84
N GLN A 4 37.08 -3.07 -3.65
CA GLN A 4 36.06 -3.37 -2.67
C GLN A 4 34.75 -2.75 -3.17
N PHE A 5 33.86 -3.59 -3.69
CA PHE A 5 32.45 -3.23 -3.87
C PHE A 5 31.83 -3.07 -2.48
N PHE A 6 31.46 -1.85 -2.13
CA PHE A 6 30.54 -1.62 -1.01
C PHE A 6 29.19 -2.21 -1.40
N ALA A 7 28.79 -3.30 -0.76
CA ALA A 7 27.45 -3.83 -0.89
C ALA A 7 26.47 -2.92 -0.12
N PRO A 8 25.42 -2.34 -0.74
CA PRO A 8 24.39 -1.63 -0.01
C PRO A 8 23.26 -2.61 0.30
N THR A 9 23.36 -3.39 1.39
CA THR A 9 22.48 -4.56 1.57
C THR A 9 21.39 -4.46 2.63
N ASP A 10 21.37 -3.45 3.50
CA ASP A 10 20.31 -3.36 4.53
C ASP A 10 19.23 -2.31 4.22
N ASN A 11 19.62 -1.09 3.82
CA ASN A 11 18.64 -0.01 3.62
C ASN A 11 17.72 -0.24 2.42
N ASN A 12 18.26 -0.80 1.33
CA ASN A 12 17.47 -1.11 0.13
C ASN A 12 16.47 -2.25 0.38
N THR A 13 16.83 -3.24 1.20
CA THR A 13 15.97 -4.37 1.55
C THR A 13 14.83 -3.90 2.45
N ALA A 14 15.11 -3.12 3.49
CA ALA A 14 14.09 -2.57 4.37
C ALA A 14 13.11 -1.63 3.64
N GLN A 15 13.60 -0.85 2.66
CA GLN A 15 12.75 0.01 1.84
C GLN A 15 11.85 -0.79 0.90
N LEU A 16 12.35 -1.90 0.33
CA LEU A 16 11.57 -2.80 -0.50
C LEU A 16 10.48 -3.52 0.32
N ASP A 17 10.84 -4.03 1.52
CA ASP A 17 9.89 -4.67 2.44
C ASP A 17 8.76 -3.71 2.84
N LEU A 18 9.11 -2.44 3.09
CA LEU A 18 8.14 -1.39 3.40
C LEU A 18 7.22 -1.12 2.21
N GLN A 19 7.77 -1.02 1.00
CA GLN A 19 6.97 -0.82 -0.20
C GLN A 19 6.00 -1.99 -0.42
N GLU A 20 6.46 -3.23 -0.34
CA GLU A 20 5.60 -4.41 -0.52
C GLU A 20 4.49 -4.47 0.54
N LYS A 21 4.80 -4.13 1.80
CA LYS A 21 3.80 -4.00 2.86
C LYS A 21 2.73 -2.96 2.49
N CYS A 22 3.15 -1.79 2.01
CA CYS A 22 2.25 -0.72 1.63
C CYS A 22 1.42 -1.04 0.39
N GLU A 23 1.97 -1.79 -0.58
CA GLU A 23 1.22 -2.34 -1.70
C GLU A 23 0.08 -3.27 -1.23
N LYS A 24 0.35 -4.16 -0.26
CA LYS A 24 -0.68 -5.05 0.31
C LYS A 24 -1.78 -4.27 1.03
N ILE A 25 -1.42 -3.28 1.84
CA ILE A 25 -2.38 -2.43 2.54
C ILE A 25 -3.28 -1.70 1.54
N ALA A 26 -2.67 -1.05 0.53
CA ALA A 26 -3.41 -0.35 -0.50
C ALA A 26 -4.31 -1.28 -1.32
N ALA A 27 -3.84 -2.49 -1.66
CA ALA A 27 -4.63 -3.48 -2.40
C ALA A 27 -5.88 -3.92 -1.64
N GLU A 28 -5.76 -4.22 -0.34
CA GLU A 28 -6.92 -4.59 0.48
C GLU A 28 -7.90 -3.42 0.65
N GLY A 29 -7.39 -2.19 0.88
CA GLY A 29 -8.23 -1.00 0.97
C GLY A 29 -8.98 -0.74 -0.34
N PHE A 30 -8.29 -0.86 -1.47
CA PHE A 30 -8.87 -0.65 -2.80
C PHE A 30 -9.97 -1.66 -3.11
N LYS A 31 -9.82 -2.94 -2.75
CA LYS A 31 -10.88 -3.96 -2.91
C LYS A 31 -12.18 -3.55 -2.21
N ILE A 32 -12.07 -3.04 -0.98
CA ILE A 32 -13.23 -2.58 -0.20
C ILE A 32 -13.84 -1.33 -0.85
N GLN A 33 -13.00 -0.37 -1.25
CA GLN A 33 -13.46 0.86 -1.93
C GLN A 33 -14.19 0.57 -3.24
N VAL A 34 -13.69 -0.35 -4.07
CA VAL A 34 -14.36 -0.75 -5.32
C VAL A 34 -15.68 -1.44 -5.04
N LYS A 35 -15.71 -2.39 -4.09
CA LYS A 35 -16.92 -3.12 -3.66
C LYS A 35 -18.05 -2.17 -3.23
N TYR A 36 -17.70 -1.01 -2.67
CA TYR A 36 -18.64 -0.04 -2.11
C TYR A 36 -18.61 1.32 -2.80
N SER A 37 -18.16 1.38 -4.05
CA SER A 37 -18.01 2.61 -4.83
C SER A 37 -19.31 3.44 -4.99
N GLU A 38 -20.47 2.82 -4.82
CA GLU A 38 -21.78 3.47 -4.94
C GLU A 38 -22.47 3.78 -3.60
N ILE A 39 -21.85 3.44 -2.47
CA ILE A 39 -22.45 3.65 -1.15
C ILE A 39 -21.55 4.46 -0.23
N ASP A 40 -22.18 5.23 0.64
CA ASP A 40 -21.51 5.96 1.71
C ASP A 40 -20.97 5.00 2.79
N PHE A 41 -19.91 5.42 3.48
CA PHE A 41 -19.24 4.62 4.53
C PHE A 41 -20.20 4.20 5.66
N ASP A 42 -21.17 5.04 6.03
CA ASP A 42 -22.17 4.76 7.06
C ASP A 42 -23.17 3.66 6.66
N LYS A 43 -23.27 3.36 5.37
CA LYS A 43 -24.11 2.30 4.80
C LYS A 43 -23.35 1.01 4.56
N MET A 44 -22.04 1.01 4.77
CA MET A 44 -21.19 -0.18 4.63
C MET A 44 -21.47 -1.16 5.79
N PRO A 45 -21.41 -2.48 5.55
CA PRO A 45 -21.41 -3.45 6.64
C PRO A 45 -20.32 -3.11 7.67
N ALA A 46 -20.65 -3.18 8.96
CA ALA A 46 -19.75 -2.75 10.03
C ALA A 46 -18.38 -3.46 9.98
N GLU A 47 -18.35 -4.72 9.55
CA GLU A 47 -17.11 -5.48 9.36
C GLU A 47 -16.18 -4.82 8.32
N ASP A 48 -16.70 -4.52 7.13
CA ASP A 48 -15.93 -3.90 6.06
C ASP A 48 -15.56 -2.44 6.39
N ALA A 49 -16.44 -1.71 7.08
CA ALA A 49 -16.17 -0.35 7.55
C ALA A 49 -15.02 -0.31 8.56
N ASN A 50 -15.03 -1.23 9.53
CA ASN A 50 -13.95 -1.36 10.51
C ASN A 50 -12.64 -1.81 9.85
N ALA A 51 -12.71 -2.72 8.87
CA ALA A 51 -11.54 -3.14 8.11
C ALA A 51 -10.94 -1.98 7.33
N LEU A 52 -11.75 -1.17 6.64
CA LEU A 52 -11.30 0.00 5.91
C LEU A 52 -10.66 1.05 6.83
N GLN A 53 -11.28 1.33 7.98
CA GLN A 53 -10.71 2.23 8.99
C GLN A 53 -9.33 1.75 9.48
N TYR A 54 -9.19 0.45 9.76
CA TYR A 54 -7.92 -0.13 10.16
C TYR A 54 -6.85 -0.04 9.07
N LEU A 55 -7.23 -0.28 7.81
CA LEU A 55 -6.33 -0.17 6.66
C LEU A 55 -5.90 1.28 6.43
N ASP A 56 -6.79 2.25 6.62
CA ASP A 56 -6.45 3.69 6.55
C ASP A 56 -5.46 4.09 7.65
N ASP A 57 -5.67 3.60 8.88
CA ASP A 57 -4.74 3.86 9.99
C ASP A 57 -3.35 3.26 9.69
N LEU A 58 -3.28 2.05 9.14
CA LEU A 58 -2.02 1.46 8.70
C LEU A 58 -1.40 2.24 7.55
N TRP A 59 -2.19 2.64 6.55
CA TRP A 59 -1.72 3.41 5.42
C TRP A 59 -1.07 4.73 5.86
N ILE A 60 -1.73 5.48 6.75
CA ILE A 60 -1.19 6.75 7.25
C ILE A 60 0.07 6.52 8.08
N ASN A 61 -0.01 5.62 9.07
CA ASN A 61 1.05 5.47 10.07
C ASN A 61 2.26 4.71 9.55
N ASP A 62 2.07 3.73 8.65
CA ASP A 62 3.13 2.89 8.15
C ASP A 62 3.60 3.25 6.74
N CYS A 63 2.77 3.87 5.90
CA CYS A 63 3.14 4.16 4.52
C CYS A 63 3.37 5.65 4.29
N VAL A 64 2.35 6.49 4.52
CA VAL A 64 2.43 7.93 4.23
C VAL A 64 3.51 8.62 5.07
N SER A 65 3.73 8.18 6.31
CA SER A 65 4.75 8.77 7.18
C SER A 65 6.20 8.38 6.83
N LYS A 66 6.41 7.34 6.00
CA LYS A 66 7.72 6.72 5.76
C LYS A 66 8.16 6.68 4.29
N LEU A 67 7.22 6.75 3.35
CA LEU A 67 7.49 6.71 1.91
C LEU A 67 7.42 8.11 1.27
N SER A 68 8.11 8.28 0.15
CA SER A 68 8.00 9.51 -0.63
C SER A 68 6.62 9.59 -1.34
N PRO A 69 6.12 10.80 -1.64
CA PRO A 69 4.89 10.97 -2.40
C PRO A 69 4.90 10.26 -3.76
N GLU A 70 6.06 10.22 -4.43
CA GLU A 70 6.24 9.52 -5.70
C GLU A 70 6.05 8.00 -5.55
N THR A 71 6.66 7.39 -4.52
CA THR A 71 6.48 5.96 -4.25
C THR A 71 5.03 5.64 -3.91
N LEU A 72 4.36 6.46 -3.09
CA LEU A 72 2.95 6.27 -2.74
C LEU A 72 2.04 6.34 -3.98
N PHE A 73 2.30 7.28 -4.89
CA PHE A 73 1.56 7.41 -6.14
C PHE A 73 1.76 6.18 -7.03
N ASN A 74 3.00 5.69 -7.15
CA ASN A 74 3.32 4.49 -7.92
C ASN A 74 2.61 3.25 -7.34
N ILE A 75 2.55 3.12 -6.01
CA ILE A 75 1.79 2.04 -5.34
C ILE A 75 0.31 2.11 -5.72
N ALA A 76 -0.32 3.29 -5.61
CA ALA A 76 -1.73 3.45 -5.92
C ALA A 76 -2.04 3.09 -7.38
N GLN A 77 -1.23 3.57 -8.33
CA GLN A 77 -1.37 3.23 -9.75
C GLN A 77 -1.15 1.74 -10.04
N LYS A 78 -0.20 1.10 -9.33
CA LYS A 78 0.05 -0.33 -9.45
C LYS A 78 -1.15 -1.12 -8.96
N VAL A 79 -1.64 -0.82 -7.75
CA VAL A 79 -2.81 -1.49 -7.17
C VAL A 79 -4.04 -1.39 -8.07
N GLU A 80 -4.33 -0.20 -8.58
CA GLU A 80 -5.46 0.02 -9.50
C GLU A 80 -5.31 -0.83 -10.77
N ARG A 81 -4.11 -0.81 -11.38
CA ARG A 81 -3.80 -1.59 -12.58
C ARG A 81 -3.94 -3.10 -12.32
N ASP A 82 -3.31 -3.61 -11.27
CA ASP A 82 -3.27 -5.04 -10.93
C ASP A 82 -4.71 -5.55 -10.69
N TYR A 83 -5.53 -4.76 -9.97
CA TYR A 83 -6.93 -5.09 -9.74
C TYR A 83 -7.74 -5.23 -11.04
N TYR A 84 -7.56 -4.31 -12.00
CA TYR A 84 -8.28 -4.35 -13.27
C TYR A 84 -7.69 -5.32 -14.30
N SER A 85 -6.38 -5.65 -14.20
CA SER A 85 -5.75 -6.68 -15.04
C SER A 85 -6.06 -8.11 -14.57
N GLY A 86 -6.49 -8.27 -13.31
CA GLY A 86 -6.72 -9.57 -12.70
C GLY A 86 -5.44 -10.27 -12.27
N GLU A 87 -4.36 -9.51 -12.07
CA GLU A 87 -3.06 -9.95 -11.57
C GLU A 87 -2.96 -9.87 -10.03
#